data_AF-A0A7W0FVE3-F1
#
_entry.id   AF-A0A7W0FVE3-F1
#
_cell.length_a   1.000
_cell.length_b   1.000
_cell.length_c   1.000
_cell.angle_alpha   90.00
_cell.angle_beta   90.00
_cell.angle_gamma   90.00
#
_symmetry.space_group_name_H-M   'P 1'
#
loop_
_entity.id
_entity.type
_entity.pdbx_description
1 polymer ?
#
loop_
_entity_poly.entity_id
_entity_poly.type
_entity_poly.pdbx_seq_one_letter_code
_entity_poly.pdbx_strand_id
1 'polypeptide(L)'
;MDFFPPTLMFVAVYLKRELIDVVGDISESLVGYGFEDNFYSMQMEKFNFTWIIDPSVVVFHGWGEYPAGSSYYRSGLDPREMIEVNRKIFKKISEDADQK
;
A
#
# COMPACT_ATOMS: atom_id res chain seq x y z
N MET A 1 13.75 24.42 2.50
CA MET A 1 12.84 23.47 1.82
C MET A 1 12.68 22.33 2.77
N ASP A 2 11.49 22.20 3.37
CA ASP A 2 11.18 21.05 4.21
C ASP A 2 11.23 19.81 3.32
N PHE A 3 12.10 18.88 3.67
CA PHE A 3 12.22 17.59 3.00
C PHE A 3 10.94 16.82 3.29
N PHE A 4 9.99 16.87 2.36
CA PHE A 4 8.84 15.98 2.38
C PHE A 4 9.34 14.65 1.79
N PRO A 5 9.59 13.61 2.60
CA PRO A 5 9.91 12.31 2.03
C PRO A 5 8.73 11.95 1.12
N PRO A 6 8.97 11.60 -0.16
CA PRO A 6 7.88 11.20 -1.04
C PRO A 6 7.16 10.03 -0.38
N THR A 7 5.92 10.26 0.06
CA THR A 7 5.05 9.18 0.51
C THR A 7 4.78 8.31 -0.70
N LEU A 8 5.37 7.13 -0.70
CA LEU A 8 5.23 6.16 -1.75
C LEU A 8 3.80 5.61 -1.69
N MET A 9 2.97 6.04 -2.62
CA MET A 9 1.67 5.45 -2.86
C MET A 9 1.81 4.35 -3.89
N PHE A 10 1.25 3.17 -3.65
CA PHE A 10 1.22 2.08 -4.65
C PHE A 10 0.21 2.39 -5.77
N VAL A 11 0.48 3.45 -6.53
CA VAL A 11 -0.29 3.76 -7.75
C VAL A 11 0.14 2.82 -8.87
N ALA A 12 1.46 2.66 -9.02
CA ALA A 12 2.09 1.66 -9.87
C ALA A 12 3.50 1.41 -9.34
N VAL A 13 3.80 0.16 -9.00
CA VAL A 13 5.14 -0.25 -8.52
C VAL A 13 5.61 -1.48 -9.29
N TYR A 14 6.91 -1.57 -9.49
CA TYR A 14 7.56 -2.79 -9.96
C TYR A 14 8.16 -3.52 -8.76
N LEU A 15 7.68 -4.73 -8.50
CA LEU A 15 8.22 -5.62 -7.49
C LEU A 15 8.88 -6.81 -8.19
N LYS A 16 10.13 -7.09 -7.83
CA LYS A 16 10.79 -8.31 -8.27
C LYS A 16 10.13 -9.52 -7.62
N ARG A 17 10.03 -10.64 -8.35
CA ARG A 17 9.47 -11.89 -7.81
C ARG A 17 10.19 -12.35 -6.54
N GLU A 18 11.53 -12.27 -6.53
CA GLU A 18 12.34 -12.65 -5.36
C GLU A 18 11.97 -11.89 -4.07
N LEU A 19 11.51 -10.64 -4.20
CA LEU A 19 11.06 -9.85 -3.07
C LEU A 19 9.70 -10.35 -2.56
N ILE A 20 8.77 -10.64 -3.48
CA ILE A 20 7.45 -11.20 -3.14
C ILE A 20 7.63 -12.55 -2.43
N ASP A 21 8.54 -13.40 -2.90
CA ASP A 21 8.78 -14.71 -2.32
C ASP A 21 9.33 -14.63 -0.88
N VAL A 22 10.02 -13.54 -0.53
CA VAL A 22 10.58 -13.31 0.82
C VAL A 22 9.59 -12.59 1.74
N VAL A 23 8.95 -11.54 1.24
CA VAL A 23 8.07 -10.65 2.02
C VAL A 23 6.67 -11.25 2.18
N GLY A 24 6.24 -12.03 1.20
CA GLY A 24 4.88 -12.55 1.08
C GLY A 24 3.97 -11.64 0.24
N ASP A 25 2.71 -12.05 0.14
CA ASP A 25 1.68 -11.30 -0.57
C ASP A 25 1.12 -10.14 0.29
N ILE A 26 0.53 -9.15 -0.37
CA ILE A 26 -0.25 -8.10 0.31
C ILE A 26 -1.50 -8.77 0.90
N SER A 27 -1.77 -8.54 2.19
CA SER A 27 -2.93 -9.11 2.85
C SER A 27 -4.23 -8.63 2.18
N GLU A 28 -5.06 -9.58 1.74
CA GLU A 28 -6.39 -9.29 1.19
C GLU A 28 -7.29 -8.54 2.18
N SER A 29 -6.99 -8.60 3.49
CA SER A 29 -7.71 -7.83 4.51
C SER A 29 -7.51 -6.31 4.42
N LEU A 30 -6.50 -5.84 3.69
CA LEU A 30 -6.22 -4.41 3.46
C LEU A 30 -6.66 -3.93 2.07
N VAL A 31 -7.37 -4.78 1.29
CA VAL A 31 -7.83 -4.41 -0.05
C VAL A 31 -8.83 -3.26 0.01
N GLY A 32 -8.67 -2.30 -0.91
CA GLY A 32 -9.76 -1.42 -1.32
C GLY A 32 -9.46 0.07 -1.16
N TYR A 33 -8.67 0.51 -0.18
CA TYR A 33 -7.99 1.82 -0.19
C TYR A 33 -7.17 2.08 1.08
N GLY A 34 -5.87 2.34 0.93
CA GLY A 34 -5.00 2.89 1.96
C GLY A 34 -4.50 1.88 2.99
N PHE A 35 -3.24 2.06 3.39
CA PHE A 35 -2.46 1.27 4.38
C PHE A 35 -1.89 -0.05 3.88
N GLU A 36 -2.32 -0.60 2.74
CA GLU A 36 -1.72 -1.78 2.13
C GLU A 36 -0.27 -1.56 1.71
N ASP A 37 0.02 -0.39 1.14
CA ASP A 37 1.34 0.06 0.71
C ASP A 37 2.28 0.33 1.88
N ASN A 38 1.77 0.99 2.93
CA ASN A 38 2.48 1.20 4.18
C ASN A 38 2.81 -0.13 4.87
N PHE A 39 1.83 -1.02 4.98
CA PHE A 39 2.02 -2.34 5.57
C PHE A 39 3.07 -3.14 4.81
N TYR A 40 2.97 -3.19 3.48
CA TYR A 40 3.95 -3.89 2.66
C TYR A 40 5.34 -3.30 2.82
N SER A 41 5.47 -1.97 2.78
CA SER A 41 6.74 -1.27 2.98
C SER A 41 7.38 -1.61 4.33
N MET A 42 6.59 -1.66 5.41
CA MET A 42 7.07 -2.08 6.72
C MET A 42 7.54 -3.55 6.76
N GLN A 43 6.89 -4.46 6.02
CA GLN A 43 7.37 -5.84 5.94
C GLN A 43 8.69 -5.92 5.16
N MET A 44 8.82 -5.17 4.07
CA MET A 44 10.05 -5.10 3.28
C MET A 44 11.25 -4.59 4.10
N GLU A 45 11.04 -3.58 4.95
CA GLU A 45 12.09 -3.03 5.82
C GLU A 45 12.67 -4.09 6.77
N LYS A 46 11.86 -5.05 7.25
CA LYS A 46 12.34 -6.17 8.09
C LYS A 46 13.36 -7.06 7.39
N PHE A 47 13.36 -7.07 6.06
CA PHE A 47 14.29 -7.83 5.22
C PHE A 47 15.37 -6.94 4.58
N ASN A 48 15.53 -5.71 5.05
CA ASN A 48 16.49 -4.72 4.52
C ASN A 48 16.28 -4.36 3.04
N PHE A 49 15.04 -4.48 2.54
CA PHE A 49 14.70 -3.97 1.23
C PHE A 49 14.37 -2.48 1.30
N THR A 50 14.60 -1.76 0.20
CA THR A 50 14.32 -0.33 0.09
C THR A 50 13.71 0.01 -1.25
N TRP A 51 13.07 1.17 -1.30
CA TRP A 51 12.48 1.72 -2.51
C TRP A 51 13.49 2.54 -3.31
N ILE A 52 13.34 2.50 -4.63
CA ILE A 52 14.04 3.40 -5.55
C ILE A 52 12.98 4.02 -6.46
N ILE A 53 13.09 5.32 -6.69
CA ILE A 53 12.31 6.03 -7.69
C ILE A 53 13.16 6.10 -8.96
N ASP A 54 12.67 5.50 -10.05
CA ASP A 54 13.30 5.62 -11.37
C ASP A 54 12.65 6.77 -12.16
N PRO A 55 13.34 7.92 -12.30
CA PRO A 55 12.77 9.09 -12.98
C PRO A 55 12.68 8.93 -14.50
N SER A 56 13.26 7.88 -15.08
CA SER A 56 13.17 7.60 -16.52
C SER A 56 11.84 6.96 -16.93
N VAL A 57 11.07 6.47 -15.94
CA VAL A 57 9.79 5.79 -16.16
C VAL A 57 8.65 6.72 -15.74
N VAL A 58 7.74 6.98 -16.67
CA VAL A 58 6.51 7.74 -16.40
C VAL A 58 5.32 6.82 -16.57
N VAL A 59 4.54 6.66 -15.50
CA VAL A 59 3.26 5.93 -15.54
C VAL A 59 2.14 6.95 -15.47
N PHE A 60 1.33 7.01 -16.53
CA PHE A 60 0.13 7.83 -16.56
C PHE A 60 -0.97 7.13 -15.76
N HIS A 61 -1.24 7.62 -14.57
CA HIS A 61 -2.38 7.17 -13.79
C HIS A 61 -3.65 7.89 -14.26
N GLY A 62 -4.61 7.14 -14.78
CA GLY A 62 -5.92 7.67 -15.14
C GLY A 62 -6.66 8.19 -13.91
N TRP A 63 -7.39 9.28 -14.08
CA TRP A 63 -8.39 9.73 -13.11
C TRP A 63 -9.76 9.46 -13.72
N GLY A 64 -10.55 8.61 -13.06
CA GLY A 64 -11.91 8.28 -13.45
C GLY A 64 -12.91 8.69 -12.37
N GLU A 65 -14.19 8.66 -12.70
CA GLU A 65 -15.25 8.78 -11.70
C GLU A 65 -15.11 7.68 -10.65
N TYR A 66 -15.49 7.96 -9.40
CA TYR A 66 -15.34 7.06 -8.24
C TYR A 66 -15.62 5.56 -8.49
N PRO A 67 -16.69 5.13 -9.20
CA PRO A 67 -16.92 3.71 -9.46
C PRO A 67 -15.91 3.03 -10.39
N ALA A 68 -15.05 3.78 -11.08
CA ALA A 68 -14.04 3.25 -12.00
C ALA A 68 -12.78 2.71 -11.31
N GLY A 69 -12.57 3.02 -10.03
CA GLY A 69 -11.45 2.47 -9.26
C GLY A 69 -11.70 1.01 -8.89
N SER A 70 -10.79 0.10 -9.27
CA SER A 70 -10.88 -1.33 -8.95
C SER A 70 -11.05 -1.61 -7.45
N SER A 71 -10.49 -0.73 -6.63
CA SER A 71 -10.47 -0.84 -5.18
C SER A 71 -11.84 -0.54 -4.55
N TYR A 72 -12.62 0.36 -5.15
CA TYR A 72 -14.01 0.66 -4.73
C TYR A 72 -15.01 -0.35 -5.28
N TYR A 73 -14.83 -0.77 -6.53
CA TYR A 73 -15.67 -1.79 -7.15
C TYR A 73 -15.64 -3.11 -6.35
N ARG A 74 -14.47 -3.49 -5.84
CA ARG A 74 -14.30 -4.74 -5.07
C ARG A 74 -14.87 -4.69 -3.66
N SER A 75 -14.80 -3.55 -2.98
CA SER A 75 -15.27 -3.43 -1.60
C SER A 75 -16.75 -3.10 -1.49
N GLY A 76 -17.30 -2.37 -2.47
CA GLY A 76 -18.65 -1.82 -2.41
C GLY A 76 -18.83 -0.70 -1.36
N LEU A 77 -17.73 -0.19 -0.79
CA LEU A 77 -17.73 0.83 0.26
C LEU A 77 -17.25 2.19 -0.26
N ASP A 78 -17.73 3.26 0.38
CA ASP A 78 -17.20 4.62 0.14
C ASP A 78 -15.72 4.71 0.55
N PRO A 79 -14.88 5.48 -0.19
CA PRO A 79 -13.45 5.63 0.12
C PRO A 79 -13.15 6.03 1.58
N ARG A 80 -13.97 6.90 2.19
CA ARG A 80 -13.73 7.37 3.56
C ARG A 80 -14.01 6.28 4.58
N GLU A 81 -15.07 5.50 4.35
CA GLU A 81 -15.41 4.35 5.18
C GLU A 81 -14.31 3.29 5.11
N MET A 82 -13.81 3.04 3.90
CA MET A 82 -12.76 2.07 3.66
C MET A 82 -11.41 2.46 4.28
N ILE A 83 -11.03 3.73 4.20
CA ILE A 83 -9.86 4.27 4.91
C ILE A 83 -9.98 4.02 6.42
N GLU A 84 -11.17 4.23 6.99
CA GLU A 84 -11.39 4.02 8.42
C GLU A 84 -11.29 2.55 8.82
N VAL A 85 -11.85 1.65 8.00
CA VAL A 85 -11.73 0.19 8.18
C VAL A 85 -10.27 -0.23 8.11
N ASN A 86 -9.55 0.14 7.06
CA ASN A 86 -8.16 -0.21 6.86
C ASN A 86 -7.26 0.37 7.96
N ARG A 87 -7.53 1.58 8.45
CA ARG A 87 -6.81 2.15 9.60
C ARG A 87 -6.94 1.28 10.85
N LYS A 88 -8.14 0.79 11.16
CA LYS A 88 -8.37 -0.08 12.32
C LYS A 88 -7.67 -1.42 12.18
N ILE A 89 -7.71 -2.01 10.98
CA ILE A 89 -7.02 -3.26 10.67
C ILE A 89 -5.51 -3.08 10.82
N PHE A 90 -4.96 -2.04 10.19
CA PHE A 90 -3.54 -1.72 10.26
C PHE A 90 -3.07 -1.50 11.71
N LYS A 91 -3.81 -0.70 12.48
CA LYS A 91 -3.50 -0.45 13.90
C LYS A 91 -3.43 -1.76 14.69
N LYS A 92 -4.42 -2.64 14.52
CA LYS A 92 -4.44 -3.94 15.20
C LYS A 92 -3.22 -4.80 14.81
N ILE A 93 -2.90 -4.87 13.52
CA ILE A 93 -1.74 -5.64 13.04
C ILE A 93 -0.43 -5.12 13.65
N SER A 94 -0.28 -3.80 13.74
CA SER A 94 0.91 -3.18 14.35
C SER A 94 0.99 -3.47 15.85
N GLU A 95 -0.12 -3.36 16.59
CA GLU A 95 -0.18 -3.68 18.02
C GLU A 95 0.14 -5.15 18.30
N ASP A 96 -0.32 -6.07 17.45
CA ASP A 96 -0.04 -7.51 17.56
C ASP A 96 1.43 -7.84 17.22
N ALA A 97 2.09 -7.01 16.40
CA ALA A 97 3.50 -7.18 16.03
C ALA A 97 4.45 -6.70 17.14
N ASP A 98 4.10 -5.64 17.87
CA ASP A 98 4.91 -5.08 18.97
C ASP A 98 4.87 -5.92 20.26
N GLN A 99 3.95 -6.88 20.36
CA GLN A 99 3.81 -7.79 21.52
C GLN A 99 4.62 -9.10 21.40
N LYS A 100 5.36 -9.30 20.31
CA LYS A 100 6.20 -10.49 20.05
C LYS A 100 7.69 -10.17 20.15
#